data_AF-A0AA47N9F1-F1
#
_entry.id   AF-A0AA47N9F1-F1
#
_cell.length_a   1.000
_cell.length_b   1.000
_cell.length_c   1.000
_cell.angle_alpha   90.00
_cell.angle_beta   90.00
_cell.angle_gamma   90.00
#
_symmetry.space_group_name_H-M   'P 1'
#
loop_
_entity.id
_entity.type
_entity.pdbx_description
1 polymer ?
#
loop_
_entity_poly.entity_id
_entity_poly.type
_entity_poly.pdbx_seq_one_letter_code
_entity_poly.pdbx_strand_id
1 'polypeptide(L)'
;MLQSLLEQKRALGLYATEHELPAVLTTNQWVLIENVLSILEPFEELTKTISSSSATAVVVIPEITALKRLLGRAADTVRGVGTAKATLLEAVQRRFKDIEKNPLYAVATAMDPRQGSEDETVNDVLKYWHENKTHYYPALAPLAQAYLSAPCTSVDSERLFSLASNVIDEKRNRLSGEKAEMLLFVKKNLPLMVK
;
A
#
# COMPACT_ATOMS: atom_id res chain seq x y z
N MET A 1 -10.59 -12.76 -0.64
CA MET A 1 -11.66 -13.53 -1.33
C MET A 1 -11.10 -14.72 -2.09
N LEU A 2 -10.30 -14.54 -3.14
CA LEU A 2 -9.73 -15.68 -3.91
C LEU A 2 -8.81 -16.57 -3.06
N GLN A 3 -8.00 -15.97 -2.18
CA GLN A 3 -7.18 -16.70 -1.22
C GLN A 3 -8.05 -17.53 -0.26
N SER A 4 -9.10 -16.92 0.30
CA SER A 4 -10.08 -17.61 1.17
C SER A 4 -10.79 -18.76 0.44
N LEU A 5 -11.10 -18.59 -0.84
CA LEU A 5 -11.68 -19.63 -1.68
C LEU A 5 -10.73 -20.82 -1.85
N LEU A 6 -9.42 -20.56 -2.00
CA LEU A 6 -8.39 -21.59 -2.08
C LEU A 6 -8.20 -22.32 -0.75
N GLU A 7 -8.20 -21.59 0.37
CA GLU A 7 -8.14 -22.16 1.73
C GLU A 7 -9.34 -23.09 2.01
N GLN A 8 -10.51 -22.74 1.49
CA GLN A 8 -11.75 -23.50 1.66
C GLN A 8 -11.97 -24.59 0.60
N LYS A 9 -11.04 -24.80 -0.33
CA LYS A 9 -11.14 -25.78 -1.44
C LYS A 9 -11.61 -27.17 -0.99
N ARG A 10 -11.07 -27.67 0.13
CA ARG A 10 -11.44 -28.98 0.68
C ARG A 10 -12.85 -29.00 1.27
N ALA A 11 -13.22 -27.96 2.02
CA ALA A 11 -14.55 -27.86 2.63
C ALA A 11 -15.64 -27.73 1.54
N LEU A 12 -15.38 -26.93 0.51
CA LEU A 12 -16.26 -26.78 -0.64
C LEU A 12 -16.38 -28.07 -1.45
N GLY A 13 -15.29 -28.83 -1.58
CA GLY A 13 -15.31 -30.13 -2.23
C GLY A 13 -16.21 -31.15 -1.52
N LEU A 14 -16.11 -31.24 -0.20
CA LEU A 14 -16.96 -32.12 0.62
C LEU A 14 -18.43 -31.70 0.54
N TYR A 15 -18.71 -30.41 0.69
CA TYR A 15 -20.07 -29.88 0.60
C TYR A 15 -20.70 -30.14 -0.79
N ALA A 16 -19.92 -29.97 -1.86
CA ALA A 16 -20.39 -30.24 -3.22
C ALA A 16 -20.71 -31.72 -3.45
N THR A 17 -19.95 -32.64 -2.82
CA THR A 17 -20.25 -34.08 -2.87
C THR A 17 -21.47 -34.46 -2.04
N GLU A 18 -21.71 -33.80 -0.91
CA GLU A 18 -22.86 -34.07 -0.03
C GLU A 18 -24.18 -33.53 -0.60
N HIS A 19 -24.13 -32.45 -1.37
CA HIS A 19 -25.31 -31.76 -1.91
C HIS A 19 -25.51 -31.87 -3.42
N GLU A 20 -24.77 -32.77 -4.10
CA GLU A 20 -24.87 -33.03 -5.55
C GLU A 20 -24.90 -31.75 -6.42
N LEU A 21 -24.01 -30.79 -6.11
CA LEU A 21 -24.00 -29.52 -6.83
C LEU A 21 -23.64 -29.73 -8.31
N PRO A 22 -24.40 -29.14 -9.25
CA PRO A 22 -24.25 -29.41 -10.69
C PRO A 22 -22.97 -28.82 -11.31
N ALA A 23 -22.24 -27.98 -10.58
CA ALA A 23 -20.99 -27.37 -11.06
C ALA A 23 -19.96 -27.27 -9.94
N VAL A 24 -18.87 -28.03 -10.07
CA VAL A 24 -17.69 -27.96 -9.20
C VAL A 24 -16.53 -27.40 -10.00
N LEU A 25 -15.71 -26.54 -9.37
CA LEU A 25 -14.51 -26.01 -10.00
C LEU A 25 -13.56 -27.16 -10.37
N THR A 26 -13.22 -27.23 -11.65
CA THR A 26 -12.27 -28.20 -12.21
C THR A 26 -10.85 -27.92 -11.71
N THR A 27 -9.98 -28.94 -11.77
CA THR A 27 -8.55 -28.79 -11.42
C THR A 27 -7.89 -27.63 -12.18
N ASN A 28 -8.24 -27.45 -13.45
CA ASN A 28 -7.72 -26.35 -14.27
C ASN A 28 -8.17 -24.97 -13.78
N GLN A 29 -9.41 -24.84 -13.29
CA GLN A 29 -9.91 -23.59 -12.72
C GLN A 29 -9.23 -23.27 -11.38
N TRP A 30 -8.93 -24.29 -10.55
CA TRP A 30 -8.14 -24.10 -9.33
C TRP A 30 -6.72 -23.62 -9.63
N VAL A 31 -6.05 -24.25 -10.61
CA VAL A 31 -4.72 -23.82 -11.06
C VAL A 31 -4.76 -22.40 -11.61
N LEU A 32 -5.81 -22.03 -12.34
CA LEU A 32 -5.98 -20.65 -12.82
C LEU A 32 -6.15 -19.65 -11.67
N ILE A 33 -6.87 -19.99 -10.60
CA ILE A 33 -7.00 -19.15 -9.39
C ILE A 33 -5.65 -18.97 -8.71
N GLU A 34 -4.86 -20.04 -8.56
CA GLU A 34 -3.50 -19.98 -7.99
C GLU A 34 -2.59 -19.07 -8.83
N ASN A 35 -2.66 -19.16 -10.15
CA ASN A 35 -1.90 -18.31 -11.05
C ASN A 35 -2.33 -16.83 -10.96
N VAL A 36 -3.63 -16.56 -10.85
CA VAL A 36 -4.13 -15.19 -10.66
C VAL A 36 -3.66 -14.63 -9.32
N LEU A 37 -3.67 -15.43 -8.25
CA LEU A 37 -3.14 -15.01 -6.95
C LEU A 37 -1.66 -14.64 -7.04
N SER A 38 -0.84 -15.41 -7.75
CA SER A 38 0.58 -15.10 -7.94
C SER A 38 0.83 -13.77 -8.67
N ILE A 39 -0.09 -13.36 -9.55
CA ILE A 39 0.00 -12.07 -10.27
C ILE A 39 -0.49 -10.92 -9.39
N LEU A 40 -1.42 -11.18 -8.48
CA LEU A 40 -1.98 -10.17 -7.57
C LEU A 40 -1.13 -9.96 -6.31
N GLU A 41 -0.30 -10.93 -5.91
CA GLU A 41 0.55 -10.85 -4.73
C GLU A 41 1.44 -9.58 -4.69
N PRO A 42 2.15 -9.18 -5.77
CA PRO A 42 2.89 -7.92 -5.78
C PRO A 42 2.02 -6.67 -5.58
N PHE A 43 0.78 -6.70 -6.04
CA PHE A 43 -0.16 -5.58 -5.82
C PHE A 43 -0.62 -5.51 -4.36
N GLU A 44 -0.80 -6.67 -3.72
CA GLU A 44 -1.14 -6.74 -2.30
C GLU A 44 0.01 -6.21 -1.44
N GLU A 45 1.24 -6.66 -1.70
CA GLU A 45 2.44 -6.19 -0.99
C GLU A 45 2.63 -4.68 -1.15
N LEU A 46 2.56 -4.19 -2.38
CA LEU A 46 2.57 -2.76 -2.71
C LEU A 46 1.51 -1.98 -1.91
N THR A 47 0.27 -2.48 -1.91
CA THR A 47 -0.84 -1.81 -1.23
C THR A 47 -0.62 -1.80 0.27
N LYS A 48 -0.09 -2.88 0.86
CA LYS A 48 0.25 -2.94 2.29
C LYS A 48 1.32 -1.91 2.64
N THR A 49 2.38 -1.81 1.84
CA THR A 49 3.46 -0.82 2.05
C THR A 49 2.92 0.60 1.98
N ILE A 50 2.21 0.94 0.90
CA ILE A 50 1.66 2.30 0.67
C ILE A 50 0.55 2.67 1.67
N SER A 51 -0.17 1.67 2.20
CA SER A 51 -1.22 1.87 3.21
C SER A 51 -0.66 1.89 4.63
N SER A 52 0.66 1.78 4.84
CA SER A 52 1.24 1.91 6.17
C SER A 52 1.10 3.34 6.69
N SER A 53 0.97 3.50 8.01
CA SER A 53 0.95 4.81 8.66
C SER A 53 2.28 5.58 8.57
N SER A 54 3.35 4.89 8.19
CA SER A 54 4.68 5.46 7.95
C SER A 54 4.98 5.69 6.47
N ALA A 55 4.05 5.40 5.56
CA ALA A 55 4.29 5.48 4.13
C ALA A 55 4.16 6.92 3.61
N THR A 56 5.24 7.41 3.00
CA THR A 56 5.32 8.79 2.53
C THR A 56 5.40 8.84 1.00
N ALA A 57 5.25 10.03 0.42
CA ALA A 57 5.25 10.22 -1.04
C ALA A 57 6.49 9.63 -1.75
N VAL A 58 7.61 9.47 -1.03
CA VAL A 58 8.87 8.88 -1.51
C VAL A 58 8.70 7.48 -2.08
N VAL A 59 7.93 6.63 -1.40
CA VAL A 59 7.86 5.20 -1.76
C VAL A 59 7.13 4.98 -3.08
N VAL A 60 6.32 5.94 -3.53
CA VAL A 60 5.40 5.77 -4.66
C VAL A 60 6.12 5.47 -5.99
N ILE A 61 7.15 6.24 -6.35
CA ILE A 61 7.86 6.04 -7.62
C ILE A 61 8.67 4.72 -7.65
N PRO A 62 9.51 4.41 -6.63
CA PRO A 62 10.25 3.15 -6.57
C PRO A 62 9.32 1.94 -6.64
N GLU A 63 8.23 1.98 -5.89
CA GLU A 63 7.27 0.88 -5.79
C GLU A 63 6.50 0.64 -7.10
N ILE A 64 6.05 1.70 -7.78
CA ILE A 64 5.43 1.58 -9.10
C ILE A 64 6.43 1.06 -10.13
N THR A 65 7.70 1.48 -10.03
CA THR A 65 8.77 1.02 -10.92
C THR A 65 9.08 -0.46 -10.69
N ALA A 66 9.14 -0.90 -9.43
CA ALA A 66 9.25 -2.31 -9.05
C ALA A 66 8.07 -3.12 -9.58
N LEU A 67 6.84 -2.65 -9.40
CA LEU A 67 5.64 -3.32 -9.93
C LEU A 67 5.68 -3.46 -11.46
N LYS A 68 6.02 -2.38 -12.18
CA LYS A 68 6.20 -2.41 -13.65
C LYS A 68 7.26 -3.45 -14.04
N ARG A 69 8.37 -3.54 -13.30
CA ARG A 69 9.45 -4.50 -13.55
C ARG A 69 9.03 -5.95 -13.27
N LEU A 70 8.30 -6.21 -12.19
CA LEU A 70 7.78 -7.53 -11.86
C LEU A 70 6.76 -8.01 -12.90
N LEU A 71 5.84 -7.13 -13.29
CA LEU A 71 4.89 -7.39 -14.37
C LEU A 71 5.57 -7.49 -15.75
N GLY A 72 6.74 -6.87 -15.95
CA GLY A 72 7.55 -7.05 -17.16
C GLY A 72 8.28 -8.39 -17.19
N ARG A 73 8.90 -8.79 -16.08
CA ARG A 73 9.76 -9.99 -15.96
C ARG A 73 9.03 -11.31 -16.01
N ALA A 74 7.78 -11.36 -15.59
CA ALA A 74 7.01 -12.61 -15.50
C ALA A 74 6.54 -13.14 -16.88
N ALA A 75 7.36 -13.06 -17.93
CA ALA A 75 7.05 -13.63 -19.25
C ALA A 75 6.93 -15.17 -19.20
N ASP A 76 7.38 -15.78 -18.10
CA ASP A 76 7.43 -17.24 -17.92
C ASP A 76 6.37 -17.81 -16.96
N THR A 77 5.54 -16.99 -16.31
CA THR A 77 4.57 -17.49 -15.31
C THR A 77 3.24 -17.91 -15.93
N VAL A 78 3.20 -19.21 -16.20
CA VAL A 78 2.04 -20.10 -16.29
C VAL A 78 1.05 -19.87 -17.45
N ARG A 79 0.85 -20.94 -18.23
CA ARG A 79 -0.08 -21.02 -19.36
C ARG A 79 -1.49 -20.60 -18.90
N GLY A 80 -2.06 -19.57 -19.55
CA GLY A 80 -3.46 -19.16 -19.37
C GLY A 80 -3.70 -17.77 -18.77
N VAL A 81 -2.69 -17.12 -18.16
CA VAL A 81 -2.88 -15.80 -17.51
C VAL A 81 -2.10 -14.65 -18.17
N GLY A 82 -1.41 -14.93 -19.29
CA GLY A 82 -0.63 -13.94 -20.04
C GLY A 82 -1.44 -12.72 -20.49
N THR A 83 -2.68 -12.91 -20.96
CA THR A 83 -3.56 -11.80 -21.36
C THR A 83 -3.90 -10.91 -20.17
N ALA A 84 -4.30 -11.48 -19.03
CA ALA A 84 -4.64 -10.70 -17.85
C ALA A 84 -3.44 -9.89 -17.35
N LYS A 85 -2.24 -10.48 -17.41
CA LYS A 85 -0.99 -9.79 -17.08
C LYS A 85 -0.69 -8.61 -18.02
N ALA A 86 -0.84 -8.81 -19.33
CA ALA A 86 -0.65 -7.73 -20.30
C ALA A 86 -1.64 -6.59 -20.05
N THR A 87 -2.92 -6.91 -19.84
CA THR A 87 -3.96 -5.93 -19.50
C THR A 87 -3.65 -5.20 -18.20
N LEU A 88 -3.17 -5.89 -17.16
CA LEU A 88 -2.77 -5.27 -15.90
C LEU A 88 -1.56 -4.35 -16.06
N LEU A 89 -0.55 -4.77 -16.81
CA LEU A 89 0.63 -3.94 -17.09
C LEU A 89 0.24 -2.67 -17.85
N GLU A 90 -0.61 -2.79 -18.89
CA GLU A 90 -1.13 -1.66 -19.64
C GLU A 90 -1.95 -0.72 -18.74
N ALA A 91 -2.81 -1.27 -17.87
CA ALA A 91 -3.59 -0.49 -16.92
C ALA A 91 -2.71 0.28 -15.92
N VAL A 92 -1.65 -0.35 -15.40
CA VAL A 92 -0.66 0.29 -14.50
C VAL A 92 0.09 1.40 -15.24
N GLN A 93 0.59 1.12 -16.45
CA GLN A 93 1.29 2.12 -17.26
C GLN A 93 0.39 3.31 -17.60
N ARG A 94 -0.87 3.05 -17.97
CA ARG A 94 -1.85 4.10 -18.28
C ARG A 94 -2.18 4.94 -17.06
N ARG A 95 -2.41 4.31 -15.90
CA ARG A 95 -2.81 5.00 -14.67
C ARG A 95 -1.67 5.82 -14.05
N PHE A 96 -0.43 5.33 -14.16
CA PHE A 96 0.75 5.96 -13.57
C PHE A 96 1.71 6.56 -14.62
N LYS A 97 1.19 6.95 -15.78
CA LYS A 97 2.00 7.53 -16.87
C LYS A 97 2.66 8.85 -16.47
N ASP A 98 1.93 9.68 -15.73
CA ASP A 98 2.36 11.04 -15.38
C ASP A 98 2.77 11.16 -13.91
N ILE A 99 2.95 10.04 -13.19
CA ILE A 99 3.29 10.08 -11.76
C ILE A 99 4.65 10.74 -11.51
N GLU A 100 5.60 10.49 -12.40
CA GLU A 100 6.95 11.08 -12.38
C GLU A 100 6.95 12.57 -12.76
N LYS A 101 5.87 13.06 -13.38
CA LYS A 101 5.72 14.49 -13.71
C LYS A 101 5.15 15.30 -12.55
N ASN A 102 4.53 14.63 -11.57
CA ASN A 102 4.00 15.30 -10.41
C ASN A 102 5.17 15.76 -9.52
N PRO A 103 5.30 17.07 -9.25
CA PRO A 103 6.42 17.58 -8.47
C PRO A 103 6.47 17.00 -7.06
N LEU A 104 5.33 16.64 -6.46
CA LEU A 104 5.31 16.03 -5.13
C LEU A 104 6.10 14.72 -5.09
N TYR A 105 5.79 13.79 -6.00
CA TYR A 105 6.44 12.49 -6.03
C TYR A 105 7.87 12.60 -6.57
N ALA A 106 8.09 13.38 -7.63
CA ALA A 106 9.41 13.55 -8.23
C ALA A 106 10.41 14.17 -7.24
N VAL A 107 10.02 15.25 -6.56
CA VAL A 107 10.88 15.91 -5.56
C VAL A 107 11.06 15.02 -4.35
N ALA A 108 10.00 14.39 -3.82
CA ALA A 108 10.14 13.49 -2.67
C ALA A 108 11.13 12.36 -2.95
N THR A 109 11.01 11.68 -4.10
CA THR A 109 11.93 10.61 -4.50
C THR A 109 13.34 11.13 -4.77
N ALA A 110 13.51 12.31 -5.36
CA ALA A 110 14.84 12.90 -5.58
C ALA A 110 15.53 13.36 -4.29
N MET A 111 14.75 13.73 -3.26
CA MET A 111 15.27 14.10 -1.93
C MET A 111 15.53 12.87 -1.04
N ASP A 112 15.28 11.66 -1.52
CA ASP A 112 15.61 10.43 -0.79
C ASP A 112 17.07 10.05 -1.06
N PRO A 113 17.97 10.16 -0.06
CA PRO A 113 19.38 9.79 -0.21
C PRO A 113 19.57 8.32 -0.61
N ARG A 114 18.61 7.44 -0.31
CA ARG A 114 18.67 6.01 -0.66
C ARG A 114 18.61 5.74 -2.17
N GLN A 115 18.14 6.69 -2.97
CA GLN A 115 18.07 6.53 -4.42
C GLN A 115 19.43 6.74 -5.11
N GLY A 116 20.39 7.38 -4.43
CA GLY A 116 21.69 7.74 -4.99
C GLY A 116 22.90 7.17 -4.24
N SER A 117 22.74 6.69 -3.01
CA SER A 117 23.83 6.07 -2.24
C SER A 117 23.80 4.55 -2.34
N GLU A 118 24.91 3.93 -2.74
CA GLU A 118 25.15 2.47 -2.62
C GLU A 118 25.21 2.01 -1.15
N ASP A 119 25.20 2.95 -0.19
CA ASP A 119 25.21 2.68 1.23
C ASP A 119 23.82 2.26 1.76
N GLU A 120 23.70 0.98 2.12
CA GLU A 120 22.60 0.38 2.88
C GLU A 120 22.38 0.98 4.29
N THR A 121 23.17 1.99 4.68
CA THR A 121 23.23 2.49 6.07
C THR A 121 22.22 3.60 6.40
N VAL A 122 21.51 4.16 5.41
CA VAL A 122 20.48 5.20 5.66
C VAL A 122 19.17 4.56 6.13
N ASN A 123 19.18 4.02 7.35
CA ASN A 123 17.99 3.45 8.01
C ASN A 123 16.90 4.51 8.29
N ASP A 124 17.28 5.77 8.45
CA ASP A 124 16.36 6.88 8.70
C ASP A 124 16.72 8.12 7.85
N VAL A 125 15.90 8.38 6.83
CA VAL A 125 16.05 9.50 5.90
C VAL A 125 15.85 10.84 6.61
N LEU A 126 14.92 10.93 7.57
CA LEU A 126 14.65 12.18 8.28
C LEU A 126 15.81 12.56 9.20
N LYS A 127 16.44 11.55 9.82
CA LYS A 127 17.66 11.75 10.61
C LYS A 127 18.82 12.27 9.76
N TYR A 128 19.04 11.70 8.57
CA TYR A 128 20.06 12.18 7.63
C TYR A 128 19.90 13.67 7.30
N TRP A 129 18.68 14.09 6.98
CA TRP A 129 18.41 15.51 6.68
C TRP A 129 18.52 16.41 7.90
N HIS A 130 18.22 15.90 9.11
CA HIS A 130 18.39 16.65 10.34
C HIS A 130 19.86 16.94 10.65
N GLU A 131 20.73 15.93 10.53
CA GLU A 131 22.17 16.05 10.80
C GLU A 131 22.88 16.93 9.76
N ASN A 132 22.49 16.82 8.49
CA ASN A 132 23.12 17.58 7.39
C ASN A 132 22.55 18.99 7.19
N LYS A 133 21.46 19.34 7.89
CA LYS A 133 20.82 20.66 7.81
C LYS A 133 21.78 21.81 8.15
N THR A 134 22.58 21.65 9.19
CA THR A 134 23.39 22.75 9.75
C THR A 134 24.65 23.03 8.92
N HIS A 135 25.28 21.98 8.37
CA HIS A 135 26.59 22.10 7.73
C HIS A 135 26.57 22.12 6.20
N TYR A 136 25.63 21.41 5.56
CA TYR A 136 25.67 21.19 4.10
C TYR A 136 24.45 21.76 3.39
N TYR A 137 23.26 21.63 3.98
CA TYR A 137 22.00 21.85 3.27
C TYR A 137 20.97 22.70 4.05
N PRO A 138 21.29 23.93 4.47
CA PRO A 138 20.43 24.74 5.33
C PRO A 138 19.09 25.13 4.71
N ALA A 139 19.05 25.38 3.40
CA ALA A 139 17.82 25.71 2.68
C ALA A 139 17.08 24.47 2.13
N LEU A 140 17.80 23.39 1.86
CA LEU A 140 17.25 22.19 1.24
C LEU A 140 16.67 21.20 2.26
N ALA A 141 17.27 21.09 3.45
CA ALA A 141 16.78 20.19 4.50
C ALA A 141 15.35 20.50 5.00
N PRO A 142 14.91 21.77 5.15
CA PRO A 142 13.51 22.07 5.46
C PRO A 142 12.55 21.61 4.36
N LEU A 143 12.94 21.78 3.09
CA LEU A 143 12.14 21.31 1.94
C LEU A 143 12.07 19.78 1.94
N ALA A 144 13.21 19.11 2.10
CA ALA A 144 13.26 17.66 2.17
C ALA A 144 12.33 17.14 3.29
N GLN A 145 12.39 17.71 4.50
CA GLN A 145 11.47 17.31 5.58
C GLN A 145 9.98 17.47 5.20
N ALA A 146 9.61 18.55 4.50
CA ALA A 146 8.22 18.77 4.09
C ALA A 146 7.76 17.73 3.04
N TYR A 147 8.57 17.43 2.03
CA TYR A 147 8.22 16.46 1.00
C TYR A 147 8.30 15.00 1.50
N LEU A 148 9.28 14.69 2.35
CA LEU A 148 9.50 13.35 2.91
C LEU A 148 8.47 12.96 3.96
N SER A 149 7.79 13.92 4.60
CA SER A 149 6.73 13.67 5.59
C SER A 149 5.32 13.64 4.99
N ALA A 150 5.16 14.00 3.71
CA ALA A 150 3.88 13.99 3.05
C ALA A 150 3.35 12.54 2.93
N PRO A 151 2.15 12.22 3.45
CA PRO A 151 1.57 10.89 3.31
C PRO A 151 1.28 10.60 1.83
N CYS A 152 1.49 9.35 1.42
CA CYS A 152 1.20 8.94 0.04
C CYS A 152 -0.29 8.62 -0.21
N THR A 153 -1.08 8.37 0.84
CA THR A 153 -2.51 8.01 0.74
C THR A 153 -3.37 8.60 1.84
N SER A 154 -4.69 8.61 1.60
CA SER A 154 -5.72 8.93 2.59
C SER A 154 -6.04 7.78 3.53
N VAL A 155 -5.45 6.60 3.35
CA VAL A 155 -5.82 5.37 4.08
C VAL A 155 -5.67 5.55 5.58
N ASP A 156 -4.67 6.30 6.01
CA ASP A 156 -4.45 6.58 7.43
C ASP A 156 -5.54 7.48 8.04
N SER A 157 -6.06 8.42 7.24
CA SER A 157 -7.26 9.21 7.60
C SER A 157 -8.50 8.33 7.61
N GLU A 158 -8.68 7.44 6.62
CA GLU A 158 -9.81 6.50 6.56
C GLU A 158 -9.83 5.55 7.76
N ARG A 159 -8.67 5.07 8.22
CA ARG A 159 -8.54 4.29 9.46
C ARG A 159 -8.94 5.12 10.68
N LEU A 160 -8.53 6.38 10.75
CA LEU A 160 -8.91 7.27 11.84
C LEU A 160 -10.44 7.47 11.86
N PHE A 161 -11.07 7.70 10.72
CA PHE A 161 -12.53 7.85 10.61
C PHE A 161 -13.27 6.53 10.83
N SER A 162 -12.68 5.40 10.46
CA SER A 162 -13.22 4.08 10.79
C SER A 162 -13.21 3.85 12.30
N LEU A 163 -12.14 4.26 12.99
CA LEU A 163 -12.07 4.24 14.45
C LEU A 163 -13.00 5.27 15.11
N ALA A 164 -13.36 6.34 14.41
CA ALA A 164 -14.31 7.33 14.89
C ALA A 164 -15.69 6.74 15.17
N SER A 165 -16.08 5.66 14.49
CA SER A 165 -17.31 4.92 14.79
C SER A 165 -17.35 4.36 16.23
N ASN A 166 -16.19 4.09 16.84
CA ASN A 166 -16.12 3.69 18.25
C ASN A 166 -16.31 4.86 19.23
N VAL A 167 -16.06 6.10 18.77
CA VAL A 167 -16.19 7.34 19.55
C VAL A 167 -17.59 7.94 19.39
N ILE A 168 -18.09 7.91 18.15
CA ILE A 168 -19.42 8.33 17.75
C ILE A 168 -20.16 7.06 17.27
N ASP A 169 -20.80 6.40 18.21
CA ASP A 169 -21.63 5.22 17.95
C ASP A 169 -23.12 5.64 17.98
N GLU A 170 -24.00 4.86 17.37
CA GLU A 170 -25.46 5.10 17.33
C GLU A 170 -26.03 5.30 18.75
N LYS A 171 -25.45 4.63 19.74
CA LYS A 171 -25.82 4.72 21.16
C LYS A 171 -25.16 5.90 21.90
N ARG A 172 -24.14 6.54 21.33
CA ARG A 172 -23.37 7.66 21.91
C ARG A 172 -23.35 8.87 20.95
N ASN A 173 -24.52 9.26 20.48
CA ASN A 173 -24.70 10.28 19.43
C ASN A 173 -24.88 11.75 19.95
N ARG A 174 -24.79 11.99 21.27
CA ARG A 174 -24.96 13.33 21.88
C ARG A 174 -23.66 14.15 21.95
N LEU A 175 -22.63 13.76 21.21
CA LEU A 175 -21.33 14.42 21.21
C LEU A 175 -21.35 15.59 20.21
N SER A 176 -20.87 16.76 20.62
CA SER A 176 -20.63 17.86 19.67
C SER A 176 -19.44 17.52 18.76
N GLY A 177 -19.43 18.05 17.53
CA GLY A 177 -18.32 17.83 16.58
C GLY A 177 -16.96 18.19 17.16
N GLU A 178 -16.89 19.31 17.90
CA GLU A 178 -15.68 19.75 18.61
C GLU A 178 -15.16 18.72 19.62
N LYS A 179 -16.06 18.15 20.45
CA LYS A 179 -15.66 17.13 21.43
C LYS A 179 -15.27 15.82 20.75
N ALA A 180 -15.90 15.50 19.62
CA ALA A 180 -15.53 14.33 18.82
C ALA A 180 -14.12 14.45 18.24
N GLU A 181 -13.78 15.63 17.71
CA GLU A 181 -12.44 15.95 17.22
C GLU A 181 -11.39 15.82 18.33
N MET A 182 -11.65 16.41 19.51
CA MET A 182 -10.73 16.30 20.65
C MET A 182 -10.51 14.84 21.09
N LEU A 183 -11.58 14.04 21.17
CA LEU A 183 -11.46 12.62 21.52
C LEU A 183 -10.69 11.82 20.46
N LEU A 184 -10.91 12.10 19.18
CA LEU A 184 -10.15 11.49 18.08
C LEU A 184 -8.67 11.85 18.15
N PHE A 185 -8.36 13.12 18.40
CA PHE A 185 -7.00 13.61 18.57
C PHE A 185 -6.29 12.88 19.71
N VAL A 186 -6.91 12.82 20.89
CA VAL A 186 -6.34 12.11 22.05
C VAL A 186 -6.17 10.63 21.73
N LYS A 187 -7.16 9.98 21.09
CA LYS A 187 -7.08 8.56 20.76
C LYS A 187 -5.92 8.23 19.81
N LYS A 188 -5.70 9.05 18.76
CA LYS A 188 -4.60 8.85 17.79
C LYS A 188 -3.23 9.10 18.42
N ASN A 189 -3.13 10.10 19.31
CA ASN A 189 -1.86 10.50 19.93
C ASN A 189 -1.55 9.79 21.26
N LEU A 190 -2.51 9.04 21.83
CA LEU A 190 -2.32 8.32 23.09
C LEU A 190 -1.03 7.48 23.14
N PRO A 191 -0.66 6.71 22.09
CA PRO A 191 0.60 5.94 22.10
C PRO A 191 1.88 6.81 22.15
N LEU A 192 1.79 8.08 21.77
CA LEU A 192 2.89 9.04 21.81
C LEU A 192 2.96 9.76 23.17
N MET A 193 1.83 9.85 23.88
CA MET A 193 1.72 10.55 25.17
C MET A 193 2.06 9.67 26.38
N VAL A 194 1.95 8.35 26.26
CA VAL A 194 2.19 7.39 27.37
C VAL A 194 3.60 6.78 27.28
N LYS A 195 4.59 7.53 26.77
CA LYS A 195 6.00 7.12 26.75
C LYS A 195 6.76 7.64 27.96
#